data_AF-A0A0R1MWE9-F1
#
_entry.id   AF-A0A0R1MWE9-F1
#
_cell.length_a   1.000
_cell.length_b   1.000
_cell.length_c   1.000
_cell.angle_alpha   90.00
_cell.angle_beta   90.00
_cell.angle_gamma   90.00
#
_symmetry.space_group_name_H-M   'P 1'
#
loop_
_entity.id
_entity.type
_entity.pdbx_description
1 polymer ?
#
loop_
_entity_poly.entity_id
_entity_poly.type
_entity_poly.pdbx_seq_one_letter_code
_entity_poly.pdbx_strand_id
1 'polypeptide(L)'
;MEPTAISEYADWLESHVDDIVSKRAALDEQKVYAIVDALKVLPEPVQTYLTMSQEKYYEDGSSHDLDLDGGSAPVSEVHDRLMVNHVDGVLPENTVHFTYNHEDVYQDGYAPRRDCQIMMYALEVLGAVAGVHGFDLFAENVKADAVVSIALSAKTIADWQQTN
;
A
#
# COMPACT_ATOMS: atom_id res chain seq x y z
N MET A 1 -7.73 -13.92 7.65
CA MET A 1 -6.96 -12.90 8.40
C MET A 1 -7.94 -12.23 9.33
N GLU A 2 -7.58 -12.01 10.60
CA GLU A 2 -8.45 -11.28 11.53
C GLU A 2 -8.43 -9.78 11.18
N PRO A 3 -9.55 -9.05 11.26
CA PRO A 3 -9.60 -7.62 10.98
C PRO A 3 -8.58 -6.79 11.79
N THR A 4 -8.29 -7.22 13.03
CA THR A 4 -7.31 -6.54 13.90
C THR A 4 -5.88 -6.65 13.40
N ALA A 5 -5.56 -7.63 12.55
CA ALA A 5 -4.20 -7.85 12.05
C ALA A 5 -3.67 -6.66 11.24
N ILE A 6 -4.56 -5.90 10.58
CA ILE A 6 -4.20 -4.68 9.84
C ILE A 6 -3.74 -3.60 10.82
N SER A 7 -4.58 -3.28 11.82
CA SER A 7 -4.26 -2.28 12.84
C SER A 7 -3.06 -2.67 13.69
N GLU A 8 -2.93 -3.95 14.06
CA GLU A 8 -1.76 -4.45 14.78
C GLU A 8 -0.45 -4.26 13.99
N TYR A 9 -0.51 -4.38 12.66
CA TYR A 9 0.66 -4.13 11.83
C TYR A 9 0.93 -2.64 11.63
N ALA A 10 -0.11 -1.79 11.58
CA ALA A 10 0.06 -0.34 11.60
C ALA A 10 0.74 0.14 12.90
N ASP A 11 0.29 -0.34 14.07
CA ASP A 11 0.90 -0.06 15.37
C ASP A 11 2.37 -0.55 15.43
N TRP A 12 2.64 -1.72 14.83
CA TRP A 12 4.00 -2.23 14.71
C TRP A 12 4.86 -1.33 13.84
N LEU A 13 4.37 -0.88 12.67
CA LEU A 13 5.10 0.07 11.83
C LEU A 13 5.40 1.36 12.59
N GLU A 14 4.40 1.96 13.24
CA GLU A 14 4.56 3.21 14.01
C GLU A 14 5.66 3.07 15.06
N SER A 15 5.66 1.98 15.82
CA SER A 15 6.65 1.70 16.88
C SER A 15 8.04 1.31 16.36
N HIS A 16 8.19 0.94 15.08
CA HIS A 16 9.44 0.43 14.52
C HIS A 16 10.01 1.29 13.38
N VAL A 17 9.38 2.41 12.98
CA VAL A 17 9.86 3.27 11.88
C VAL A 17 11.34 3.64 12.05
N ASP A 18 11.75 4.05 13.24
CA ASP A 18 13.13 4.47 13.50
C ASP A 18 14.13 3.32 13.35
N ASP A 19 13.74 2.10 13.73
CA ASP A 19 14.58 0.91 13.59
C ASP A 19 14.63 0.44 12.14
N ILE A 20 13.53 0.53 11.40
CA ILE A 20 13.47 0.22 9.96
C ILE A 20 14.37 1.18 9.17
N VAL A 21 14.22 2.49 9.40
CA VAL A 21 15.00 3.54 8.75
C VAL A 21 16.47 3.52 9.18
N SER A 22 16.78 2.99 10.35
CA SER A 22 18.17 2.77 10.79
C SER A 22 18.72 1.39 10.39
N LYS A 23 17.97 0.58 9.62
CA LYS A 23 18.30 -0.81 9.25
C LYS A 23 18.59 -1.73 10.45
N ARG A 24 18.06 -1.41 11.64
CA ARG A 24 18.12 -2.24 12.86
C ARG A 24 17.02 -3.29 12.91
N ALA A 25 15.89 -3.02 12.26
CA ALA A 25 14.81 -3.96 12.05
C ALA A 25 14.56 -4.11 10.54
N ALA A 26 14.49 -5.35 10.07
CA ALA A 26 14.09 -5.62 8.69
C ALA A 26 12.57 -5.47 8.55
N LEU A 27 12.12 -4.79 7.49
CA LEU A 27 10.72 -4.84 7.10
C LEU A 27 10.45 -6.20 6.44
N ASP A 28 9.40 -6.89 6.90
CA ASP A 28 8.91 -8.11 6.24
C ASP A 28 7.85 -7.72 5.19
N GLU A 29 8.28 -7.57 3.94
CA GLU A 29 7.38 -7.20 2.84
C GLU A 29 6.36 -8.30 2.52
N GLN A 30 6.65 -9.57 2.82
CA GLN A 30 5.69 -10.67 2.62
C GLN A 30 4.50 -10.54 3.56
N LYS A 31 4.73 -10.05 4.78
CA LYS A 31 3.64 -9.72 5.70
C LYS A 31 2.76 -8.60 5.16
N VAL A 32 3.34 -7.58 4.53
CA VAL A 32 2.58 -6.51 3.87
C VAL A 32 1.75 -7.06 2.71
N TYR A 33 2.35 -7.88 1.85
CA TYR A 33 1.65 -8.52 0.72
C TYR A 33 0.46 -9.35 1.19
N ALA A 34 0.63 -10.16 2.23
CA ALA A 34 -0.45 -10.95 2.79
C ALA A 34 -1.59 -10.08 3.35
N ILE A 35 -1.27 -8.93 3.94
CA ILE A 35 -2.27 -7.97 4.45
C ILE A 35 -3.08 -7.39 3.28
N VAL A 36 -2.41 -6.88 2.24
CA VAL A 36 -3.12 -6.27 1.11
C VAL A 36 -3.90 -7.29 0.28
N ASP A 37 -3.41 -8.52 0.14
CA ASP A 37 -4.10 -9.62 -0.55
C ASP A 37 -5.36 -10.09 0.22
N ALA A 38 -5.40 -9.86 1.53
CA ALA A 38 -6.57 -10.15 2.34
C ALA A 38 -7.72 -9.15 2.12
N LEU A 39 -7.42 -7.94 1.62
CA LEU A 39 -8.42 -6.93 1.28
C LEU A 39 -9.26 -7.31 0.07
N LYS A 40 -8.79 -8.22 -0.79
CA LYS A 40 -9.48 -8.69 -2.01
C LYS A 40 -9.85 -7.57 -2.98
N VAL A 41 -9.08 -6.48 -2.98
CA VAL A 41 -9.18 -5.39 -3.96
C VAL A 41 -8.63 -5.82 -5.32
N LEU A 42 -7.50 -6.51 -5.31
CA LEU A 42 -6.87 -7.03 -6.52
C LEU A 42 -7.38 -8.46 -6.81
N PRO A 43 -7.67 -8.80 -8.07
CA PRO A 43 -8.11 -10.15 -8.44
C PRO A 43 -6.99 -11.20 -8.33
N GLU A 44 -5.73 -10.79 -8.48
CA GLU A 44 -4.54 -11.63 -8.30
C GLU A 44 -3.72 -11.16 -7.08
N PRO A 45 -2.76 -11.98 -6.57
CA PRO A 45 -1.84 -11.53 -5.53
C PRO A 45 -1.06 -10.27 -5.95
N VAL A 46 -0.84 -9.34 -5.02
CA VAL A 46 -0.21 -8.04 -5.31
C VAL A 46 1.17 -8.17 -5.96
N GLN A 47 1.91 -9.22 -5.59
CA GLN A 47 3.24 -9.51 -6.14
C GLN A 47 3.21 -9.75 -7.65
N THR A 48 2.10 -10.26 -8.20
CA THR A 48 1.93 -10.45 -9.65
C THR A 48 2.07 -9.10 -10.34
N TYR A 49 1.39 -8.06 -9.84
CA TYR A 49 1.40 -6.72 -10.42
C TYR A 49 2.76 -6.05 -10.32
N LEU A 50 3.49 -6.22 -9.21
CA LEU A 50 4.85 -5.66 -9.03
C LEU A 50 5.85 -6.14 -10.09
N THR A 51 5.60 -7.30 -10.70
CA THR A 51 6.44 -7.88 -11.76
C THR A 51 5.92 -7.61 -13.18
N MET A 52 4.69 -7.11 -13.33
CA MET A 52 4.16 -6.70 -14.63
C MET A 52 4.90 -5.46 -15.12
N SER A 53 4.96 -5.28 -16.44
CA SER A 53 5.32 -3.97 -16.99
C SER A 53 4.29 -2.92 -16.60
N GLN A 54 4.72 -1.68 -16.47
CA GLN A 54 3.83 -0.55 -16.19
C GLN A 54 2.75 -0.40 -17.27
N GLU A 55 3.09 -0.62 -18.56
CA GLU A 55 2.11 -0.68 -19.65
C GLU A 55 1.00 -1.71 -19.40
N LYS A 56 1.39 -2.95 -19.07
CA LYS A 56 0.42 -4.04 -18.88
C LYS A 56 -0.42 -3.83 -17.63
N TYR A 57 0.16 -3.30 -16.56
CA TYR A 57 -0.60 -2.97 -15.36
C TYR A 57 -1.61 -1.85 -15.63
N TYR A 58 -1.21 -0.81 -16.37
CA TYR A 58 -2.10 0.26 -16.79
C TYR A 58 -3.32 -0.29 -17.55
N GLU A 59 -3.14 -1.25 -18.45
CA GLU A 59 -4.23 -1.84 -19.24
C GLU A 59 -5.17 -2.74 -18.41
N ASP A 60 -4.61 -3.59 -17.53
CA ASP A 60 -5.33 -4.75 -17.00
C ASP A 60 -5.62 -4.72 -15.49
N GLY A 61 -5.08 -3.76 -14.73
CA GLY A 61 -5.22 -3.78 -13.28
C GLY A 61 -5.20 -2.43 -12.58
N SER A 62 -4.80 -1.36 -13.26
CA SER A 62 -4.69 -0.03 -12.66
C SER A 62 -6.05 0.65 -12.52
N SER A 63 -6.18 1.49 -11.49
CA SER A 63 -7.27 2.47 -11.40
C SER A 63 -6.96 3.78 -12.13
N HIS A 64 -5.79 3.88 -12.78
CA HIS A 64 -5.27 5.03 -13.52
C HIS A 64 -5.00 6.27 -12.65
N ASP A 65 -4.60 6.04 -11.42
CA ASP A 65 -4.25 7.06 -10.44
C ASP A 65 -2.76 7.08 -10.12
N LEU A 66 -2.01 5.99 -10.29
CA LEU A 66 -0.55 6.01 -10.22
C LEU A 66 0.04 6.67 -11.47
N ASP A 67 1.08 7.49 -11.27
CA ASP A 67 1.89 8.01 -12.38
C ASP A 67 2.79 6.90 -12.95
N LEU A 68 2.24 6.18 -13.93
CA LEU A 68 2.92 5.12 -14.67
C LEU A 68 3.54 5.69 -15.94
N ASP A 69 4.80 5.35 -16.21
CA ASP A 69 5.52 5.80 -17.41
C ASP A 69 5.03 5.13 -18.71
N GLY A 70 4.15 4.12 -18.59
CA GLY A 70 3.58 3.36 -19.71
C GLY A 70 4.62 2.52 -20.47
N GLY A 71 5.79 2.31 -19.89
CA GLY A 71 6.91 1.60 -20.49
C GLY A 71 6.96 0.12 -20.14
N SER A 72 8.05 -0.52 -20.61
CA SER A 72 8.36 -1.92 -20.31
C SER A 72 9.00 -2.11 -18.94
N ALA A 73 9.29 -1.04 -18.21
CA ALA A 73 9.80 -1.11 -16.84
C ALA A 73 8.76 -1.79 -15.94
N PRO A 74 9.16 -2.61 -14.97
CA PRO A 74 8.23 -3.25 -14.06
C PRO A 74 7.55 -2.22 -13.14
N VAL A 75 6.34 -2.51 -12.68
CA VAL A 75 5.61 -1.67 -11.71
C VAL A 75 6.43 -1.46 -10.43
N SER A 76 7.24 -2.44 -10.04
CA SER A 76 8.15 -2.31 -8.88
C SER A 76 9.18 -1.18 -8.97
N GLU A 77 9.36 -0.56 -10.14
CA GLU A 77 10.23 0.60 -10.34
C GLU A 77 9.47 1.94 -10.31
N VAL A 78 8.15 1.93 -10.10
CA VAL A 78 7.34 3.15 -9.98
C VAL A 78 7.73 3.94 -8.73
N HIS A 79 7.94 5.25 -8.91
CA HIS A 79 8.34 6.16 -7.83
C HIS A 79 7.16 6.86 -7.15
N ASP A 80 6.07 7.06 -7.87
CA ASP A 80 4.84 7.64 -7.32
C ASP A 80 4.22 6.72 -6.26
N ARG A 81 3.49 7.33 -5.33
CA ARG A 81 2.76 6.63 -4.29
C ARG A 81 1.38 7.24 -4.15
N LEU A 82 0.36 6.41 -4.32
CA LEU A 82 -1.02 6.77 -4.03
C LEU A 82 -1.34 6.38 -2.58
N MET A 83 -1.33 7.38 -1.70
CA MET A 83 -1.53 7.20 -0.27
C MET A 83 -3.02 7.29 0.11
N VAL A 84 -3.52 6.30 0.86
CA VAL A 84 -4.87 6.36 1.47
C VAL A 84 -4.80 7.20 2.74
N ASN A 85 -5.53 8.32 2.77
CA ASN A 85 -5.40 9.30 3.86
C ASN A 85 -6.59 9.35 4.81
N HIS A 86 -7.78 9.08 4.29
CA HIS A 86 -9.01 9.29 5.01
C HIS A 86 -10.11 8.42 4.43
N VAL A 87 -11.10 8.12 5.27
CA VAL A 87 -12.34 7.45 4.89
C VAL A 87 -13.53 8.21 5.47
N ASP A 88 -14.47 8.56 4.60
CA ASP A 88 -15.78 9.07 4.98
C ASP A 88 -16.84 8.01 4.72
N GLY A 89 -17.94 8.02 5.47
CA GLY A 89 -19.02 7.07 5.20
C GLY A 89 -20.26 7.27 6.06
N VAL A 90 -21.36 6.70 5.58
CA VAL A 90 -22.62 6.60 6.31
C VAL A 90 -22.80 5.14 6.70
N LEU A 91 -22.46 4.81 7.95
CA LEU A 91 -22.43 3.43 8.47
C LEU A 91 -23.73 2.62 8.21
N PRO A 92 -24.95 3.20 8.29
CA PRO A 92 -26.18 2.48 7.97
C PRO A 92 -26.35 2.07 6.50
N GLU A 93 -25.65 2.73 5.58
CA GLU A 93 -25.85 2.59 4.13
C GLU A 93 -24.69 1.84 3.44
N ASN A 94 -23.74 1.29 4.22
CA ASN A 94 -22.54 0.60 3.71
C ASN A 94 -21.78 1.37 2.62
N THR A 95 -21.88 2.70 2.64
CA THR A 95 -21.22 3.57 1.67
C THR A 95 -19.98 4.15 2.35
N VAL A 96 -18.81 3.81 1.82
CA VAL A 96 -17.52 4.36 2.26
C VAL A 96 -16.83 5.03 1.07
N HIS A 97 -16.11 6.11 1.34
CA HIS A 97 -15.36 6.85 0.35
C HIS A 97 -13.97 7.13 0.88
N PHE A 98 -12.96 6.60 0.19
CA PHE A 98 -11.57 6.83 0.52
C PHE A 98 -11.02 8.03 -0.27
N THR A 99 -10.22 8.85 0.39
CA THR A 99 -9.49 9.95 -0.26
C THR A 99 -8.02 9.60 -0.41
N TYR A 100 -7.41 10.05 -1.50
CA TYR A 100 -6.05 9.68 -1.88
C TYR A 100 -5.22 10.92 -2.21
N ASN A 101 -3.94 10.92 -1.83
CA ASN A 101 -2.96 11.91 -2.29
C ASN A 101 -1.77 11.20 -2.93
N HIS A 102 -1.08 11.92 -3.82
CA HIS A 102 0.21 11.51 -4.33
C HIS A 102 1.33 11.94 -3.39
N GLU A 103 2.28 11.04 -3.16
CA GLU A 103 3.49 11.28 -2.40
C GLU A 103 4.72 10.91 -3.24
N ASP A 104 5.67 11.83 -3.32
CA ASP A 104 6.95 11.60 -4.00
C ASP A 104 7.99 11.12 -2.96
N VAL A 105 8.35 9.85 -2.96
CA VAL A 105 9.33 9.29 -2.00
C VAL A 105 10.79 9.47 -2.44
N TYR A 106 11.02 10.14 -3.58
CA TYR A 106 12.33 10.34 -4.20
C TYR A 106 12.72 11.82 -4.39
N GLN A 107 11.89 12.77 -3.94
CA GLN A 107 12.07 14.21 -4.13
C GLN A 107 13.51 14.72 -3.88
N ASP A 108 14.15 14.27 -2.79
CA ASP A 108 15.54 14.60 -2.41
C ASP A 108 16.42 13.34 -2.32
N GLY A 109 16.12 12.35 -3.16
CA GLY A 109 16.59 10.97 -3.00
C GLY A 109 15.61 10.13 -2.19
N TYR A 110 15.87 8.82 -2.14
CA TYR A 110 14.94 7.89 -1.52
C TYR A 110 14.78 8.13 -0.01
N ALA A 111 13.54 8.35 0.44
CA ALA A 111 13.18 8.61 1.82
C ALA A 111 12.38 7.43 2.43
N PRO A 112 13.03 6.40 3.02
CA PRO A 112 12.35 5.20 3.54
C PRO A 112 11.31 5.50 4.64
N ARG A 113 11.50 6.60 5.38
CA ARG A 113 10.51 7.05 6.37
C ARG A 113 9.18 7.41 5.73
N ARG A 114 9.17 7.99 4.53
CA ARG A 114 7.95 8.39 3.82
C ARG A 114 7.17 7.15 3.39
N ASP A 115 7.82 6.13 2.84
CA ASP A 115 7.19 4.83 2.55
C ASP A 115 6.63 4.17 3.83
N CYS A 116 7.33 4.24 4.97
CA CYS A 116 6.79 3.73 6.25
C CYS A 116 5.51 4.45 6.66
N GLN A 117 5.50 5.79 6.53
CA GLN A 117 4.33 6.62 6.87
C GLN A 117 3.15 6.33 5.94
N ILE A 118 3.39 6.23 4.63
CA ILE A 118 2.37 5.88 3.64
C ILE A 118 1.70 4.55 4.01
N MET A 119 2.48 3.51 4.31
CA MET A 119 1.93 2.23 4.75
C MET A 119 1.17 2.35 6.07
N MET A 120 1.76 3.01 7.08
CA MET A 120 1.16 3.17 8.41
C MET A 120 -0.23 3.82 8.31
N TYR A 121 -0.33 5.00 7.70
CA TYR A 121 -1.61 5.71 7.56
C TYR A 121 -2.62 4.93 6.74
N ALA A 122 -2.20 4.30 5.63
CA ALA A 122 -3.11 3.51 4.82
C ALA A 122 -3.68 2.32 5.61
N LEU A 123 -2.85 1.64 6.39
CA LEU A 123 -3.26 0.50 7.21
C LEU A 123 -4.09 0.93 8.43
N GLU A 124 -3.86 2.10 9.02
CA GLU A 124 -4.74 2.66 10.06
C GLU A 124 -6.16 2.87 9.51
N VAL A 125 -6.27 3.53 8.36
CA VAL A 125 -7.57 3.84 7.72
C VAL A 125 -8.27 2.56 7.28
N LEU A 126 -7.57 1.64 6.61
CA LEU A 126 -8.14 0.36 6.18
C LEU A 126 -8.49 -0.53 7.38
N GLY A 127 -7.65 -0.58 8.41
CA GLY A 127 -7.88 -1.36 9.63
C GLY A 127 -9.13 -0.88 10.39
N ALA A 128 -9.34 0.44 10.47
CA ALA A 128 -10.54 1.01 11.07
C ALA A 128 -11.83 0.55 10.35
N VAL A 129 -11.82 0.54 9.01
CA VAL A 129 -12.96 0.04 8.21
C VAL A 129 -13.14 -1.46 8.41
N ALA A 130 -12.05 -2.24 8.38
CA ALA A 130 -12.09 -3.68 8.58
C ALA A 130 -12.68 -4.07 9.94
N GLY A 131 -12.33 -3.32 11.00
CA GLY A 131 -12.83 -3.56 12.36
C GLY A 131 -14.33 -3.32 12.52
N VAL A 132 -14.96 -2.53 11.66
CA VAL A 132 -16.40 -2.20 11.73
C VAL A 132 -17.23 -2.99 10.71
N HIS A 133 -16.73 -3.13 9.48
CA HIS A 133 -17.48 -3.70 8.35
C HIS A 133 -16.90 -5.02 7.81
N GLY A 134 -15.80 -5.53 8.39
CA GLY A 134 -15.05 -6.62 7.78
C GLY A 134 -14.42 -6.20 6.45
N PHE A 135 -14.18 -7.16 5.57
CA PHE A 135 -13.46 -6.93 4.31
C PHE A 135 -14.37 -6.65 3.10
N ASP A 136 -15.69 -6.77 3.27
CA ASP A 136 -16.65 -6.81 2.17
C ASP A 136 -16.70 -5.52 1.34
N LEU A 137 -16.34 -4.37 1.94
CA LEU A 137 -16.42 -3.07 1.26
C LEU A 137 -15.17 -2.73 0.44
N PHE A 138 -14.04 -3.42 0.63
CA PHE A 138 -12.79 -2.96 0.03
C PHE A 138 -12.75 -3.15 -1.48
N ALA A 139 -13.21 -4.29 -1.98
CA ALA A 139 -13.16 -4.62 -3.41
C ALA A 139 -13.85 -3.59 -4.30
N GLU A 140 -14.90 -2.95 -3.79
CA GLU A 140 -15.69 -1.97 -4.54
C GLU A 140 -15.28 -0.51 -4.29
N ASN A 141 -14.58 -0.22 -3.17
CA ASN A 141 -14.37 1.16 -2.71
C ASN A 141 -12.90 1.57 -2.61
N VAL A 142 -11.96 0.62 -2.59
CA VAL A 142 -10.53 0.92 -2.56
C VAL A 142 -9.95 0.84 -3.97
N LYS A 143 -9.15 1.83 -4.34
CA LYS A 143 -8.46 1.86 -5.62
C LYS A 143 -7.34 0.83 -5.68
N ALA A 144 -7.26 0.08 -6.79
CA ALA A 144 -6.21 -0.90 -7.04
C ALA A 144 -4.80 -0.28 -6.91
N ASP A 145 -4.61 0.93 -7.43
CA ASP A 145 -3.34 1.66 -7.40
C ASP A 145 -2.89 2.01 -5.98
N ALA A 146 -3.82 2.23 -5.05
CA ALA A 146 -3.49 2.48 -3.64
C ALA A 146 -2.99 1.20 -2.96
N VAL A 147 -3.59 0.06 -3.29
CA VAL A 147 -3.15 -1.25 -2.77
C VAL A 147 -1.78 -1.62 -3.32
N VAL A 148 -1.54 -1.37 -4.61
CA VAL A 148 -0.22 -1.53 -5.22
C VAL A 148 0.79 -0.55 -4.61
N SER A 149 0.40 0.69 -4.28
CA SER A 149 1.28 1.66 -3.63
C SER A 149 1.76 1.23 -2.24
N ILE A 150 0.91 0.56 -1.45
CA ILE A 150 1.31 -0.03 -0.15
C ILE A 150 2.37 -1.12 -0.38
N ALA A 151 2.14 -2.00 -1.37
CA ALA A 151 3.10 -3.06 -1.70
C ALA A 151 4.41 -2.53 -2.30
N LEU A 152 4.35 -1.47 -3.11
CA LEU A 152 5.51 -0.75 -3.63
C LEU A 152 6.35 -0.20 -2.48
N SER A 153 5.71 0.47 -1.53
CA SER A 153 6.38 1.03 -0.34
C SER A 153 7.15 -0.07 0.42
N ALA A 154 6.51 -1.22 0.64
CA ALA A 154 7.15 -2.34 1.32
C ALA A 154 8.34 -2.91 0.55
N LYS A 155 8.16 -3.14 -0.76
CA LYS A 155 9.22 -3.63 -1.63
C LYS A 155 10.41 -2.69 -1.65
N THR A 156 10.17 -1.40 -1.85
CA THR A 156 11.23 -0.39 -1.97
C THR A 156 12.03 -0.29 -0.67
N ILE A 157 11.36 -0.32 0.49
CA ILE A 157 12.07 -0.37 1.79
C ILE A 157 12.92 -1.64 1.88
N ALA A 158 12.35 -2.82 1.59
CA ALA A 158 13.05 -4.10 1.70
C ALA A 158 14.29 -4.12 0.79
N ASP A 159 14.16 -3.71 -0.47
CA ASP A 159 15.26 -3.61 -1.43
C ASP A 159 16.33 -2.60 -0.96
N TRP A 160 15.90 -1.43 -0.48
CA TRP A 160 16.80 -0.42 0.07
C TRP A 160 17.56 -0.92 1.30
N GLN A 161 16.95 -1.72 2.17
CA GLN A 161 17.62 -2.32 3.33
C GLN A 161 18.76 -3.26 2.91
N GLN A 162 18.70 -3.87 1.72
CA GLN A 162 19.77 -4.72 1.17
C GLN A 162 20.94 -3.95 0.55
N THR A 163 20.79 -2.64 0.33
CA THR A 163 21.91 -1.80 -0.14
C THR A 163 22.90 -1.52 1.00
N ASN A 164 24.21 -1.56 0.71
CA ASN A 164 25.28 -1.27 1.69
C ASN A 164 25.43 0.23 1.95
#